data_AF-A0A2N2HLA6-F1
#
_entry.id   AF-A0A2N2HLA6-F1
#
_cell.length_a   1.000
_cell.length_b   1.000
_cell.length_c   1.000
_cell.angle_alpha   90.00
_cell.angle_beta   90.00
_cell.angle_gamma   90.00
#
_symmetry.space_group_name_H-M   'P 1'
#
loop_
_entity.id
_entity.type
_entity.pdbx_description
1 polymer ?
#
loop_
_entity_poly.entity_id
_entity_poly.type
_entity_poly.pdbx_seq_one_letter_code
_entity_poly.pdbx_strand_id
1 'polypeptide(L)'
;MTERVGFYICHCGINIASKVRCGDVAAHVASLPGVAVSREYIFMCSDPGQELIERDVAEHGLTRIVVASCSPRMHENTFRAATARAGLNPYRAFHHVCVREHVSWVHPDEDEATRKAIALSVAGVHRVTGQKSLSPATFPVTPAALVVGGGIAGMQAALDIAAGGHRVHLVEKEPTLGGHMLQYDKTFPTLDCAACIGTPKMVSVGQHRSIHLMTHAEVESVSGFVGNYKVRVRKKA
;
A
#
# COMPACT_ATOMS: atom_id res chain seq x y z
N MET A 1 18.59 13.20 24.83
CA MET A 1 17.81 14.33 24.27
C MET A 1 16.36 14.09 24.60
N THR A 2 15.66 15.10 25.13
CA THR A 2 14.22 15.01 25.40
C THR A 2 13.48 14.94 24.07
N GLU A 3 12.57 13.97 23.90
CA GLU A 3 11.82 13.83 22.66
C GLU A 3 10.81 14.97 22.48
N ARG A 4 10.71 15.50 21.26
CA ARG A 4 9.80 16.58 20.88
C ARG A 4 8.84 16.07 19.81
N VAL A 5 7.57 15.92 20.16
CA VAL A 5 6.53 15.33 19.32
C VAL A 5 5.75 16.41 18.61
N GLY A 6 5.62 16.30 17.29
CA GLY A 6 4.61 16.99 16.49
C GLY A 6 3.41 16.09 16.28
N PHE A 7 2.23 16.55 16.65
CA PHE A 7 0.96 15.86 16.44
C PHE A 7 0.13 16.58 15.38
N TYR A 8 -0.45 15.80 14.47
CA TYR A 8 -1.28 16.30 13.39
C TYR A 8 -2.55 15.48 13.27
N ILE A 9 -3.72 16.11 13.40
CA ILE A 9 -5.00 15.45 13.12
C ILE A 9 -5.59 15.93 11.80
N CYS A 10 -5.98 14.99 10.96
CA CYS A 10 -6.59 15.25 9.66
C CYS A 10 -8.10 15.35 9.78
N HIS A 11 -8.74 16.31 9.09
CA HIS A 11 -10.20 16.34 8.93
C HIS A 11 -10.68 15.36 7.85
N CYS A 12 -9.84 15.09 6.86
CA CYS A 12 -10.15 14.30 5.67
C CYS A 12 -11.41 14.83 4.96
N GLY A 13 -11.49 16.16 4.79
CA GLY A 13 -12.71 16.86 4.45
C GLY A 13 -13.72 16.70 5.58
N ILE A 14 -14.83 16.01 5.32
CA ILE A 14 -15.82 15.68 6.34
C ILE A 14 -15.69 14.25 6.87
N ASN A 15 -14.80 13.42 6.31
CA ASN A 15 -14.77 12.00 6.67
C ASN A 15 -14.37 11.75 8.12
N ILE A 16 -13.52 12.61 8.70
CA ILE A 16 -13.16 12.56 10.13
C ILE A 16 -13.92 13.67 10.86
N ALA A 17 -13.87 14.90 10.35
CA ALA A 17 -14.43 16.07 11.03
C ALA A 17 -15.97 16.04 11.23
N SER A 18 -16.73 15.24 10.48
CA SER A 18 -18.18 15.11 10.71
C SER A 18 -18.56 14.32 11.97
N LYS A 19 -17.61 13.57 12.54
CA LYS A 19 -17.84 12.70 13.72
C LYS A 19 -16.81 12.88 14.81
N VAL A 20 -15.65 13.47 14.53
CA VAL A 20 -14.59 13.72 15.49
C VAL A 20 -14.32 15.21 15.53
N ARG A 21 -14.46 15.82 16.72
CA ARG A 21 -14.06 17.22 16.95
C ARG A 21 -12.54 17.33 16.94
N CYS A 22 -11.99 17.52 15.75
CA CYS A 22 -10.54 17.48 15.54
C CYS A 22 -9.79 18.54 16.36
N GLY A 23 -10.39 19.72 16.54
CA GLY A 23 -9.86 20.77 17.41
C GLY A 23 -9.73 20.31 18.87
N ASP A 24 -10.72 19.60 19.41
CA ASP A 24 -10.67 19.06 20.78
C ASP A 24 -9.55 18.02 20.92
N VAL A 25 -9.37 17.16 19.91
CA VAL A 25 -8.28 16.18 19.90
C VAL A 25 -6.92 16.89 19.87
N ALA A 26 -6.75 17.88 18.99
CA ALA A 26 -5.52 18.64 18.89
C ALA A 26 -5.21 19.39 20.20
N ALA A 27 -6.20 20.05 20.80
CA ALA A 27 -6.06 20.78 22.06
C ALA A 27 -5.70 19.84 23.22
N HIS A 28 -6.36 18.67 23.31
CA HIS A 28 -6.04 17.67 24.34
C HIS A 28 -4.61 17.16 24.18
N VAL A 29 -4.21 16.77 22.97
CA VAL A 29 -2.86 16.25 22.72
C VAL A 29 -1.78 17.33 22.96
N ALA A 30 -2.07 18.61 22.70
CA ALA A 30 -1.16 19.72 22.98
C ALA A 30 -0.77 19.82 24.47
N SER A 31 -1.64 19.37 25.38
CA SER A 31 -1.40 19.39 26.83
C SER A 31 -0.46 18.28 27.32
N LEU A 32 -0.15 17.29 26.47
CA LEU A 32 0.67 16.15 26.87
C LEU A 32 2.17 16.52 26.98
N PRO A 33 2.88 16.01 28.00
CA PRO A 33 4.32 16.23 28.12
C PRO A 33 5.09 15.76 26.89
N GLY A 34 5.99 16.61 26.38
CA GLY A 34 6.82 16.30 25.21
C GLY A 34 6.17 16.60 23.85
N VAL A 35 4.90 16.97 23.80
CA VAL A 35 4.27 17.50 22.58
C VAL A 35 4.67 18.96 22.39
N ALA A 36 5.44 19.23 21.34
CA ALA A 36 5.93 20.57 21.02
C ALA A 36 4.99 21.32 20.07
N VAL A 37 4.26 20.59 19.23
CA VAL A 37 3.31 21.11 18.25
C VAL A 37 2.12 20.16 18.16
N SER A 38 0.91 20.71 18.11
CA SER A 38 -0.32 19.97 17.86
C SER A 38 -1.20 20.78 16.91
N ARG A 39 -1.52 20.24 15.73
CA ARG A 39 -2.27 20.96 14.69
C ARG A 39 -3.38 20.11 14.12
N GLU A 40 -4.40 20.78 13.63
CA GLU A 40 -5.37 20.20 12.72
C GLU A 40 -5.18 20.73 11.30
N TYR A 41 -5.50 19.91 10.30
CA TYR A 41 -5.47 20.32 8.91
C TYR A 41 -6.45 19.51 8.07
N ILE A 42 -6.99 20.13 7.01
CA ILE A 42 -8.08 19.55 6.23
C ILE A 42 -7.68 18.24 5.53
N PHE A 43 -6.49 18.20 4.92
CA PHE A 43 -5.97 17.04 4.19
C PHE A 43 -4.49 16.85 4.48
N MET A 44 -4.14 16.17 5.57
CA MET A 44 -2.73 15.95 5.94
C MET A 44 -1.91 15.23 4.85
N CYS A 45 -2.53 14.41 4.01
CA CYS A 45 -1.82 13.69 2.95
C CYS A 45 -1.57 14.51 1.68
N SER A 46 -2.16 15.70 1.53
CA SER A 46 -1.86 16.59 0.41
C SER A 46 -0.45 17.17 0.52
N ASP A 47 0.07 17.75 -0.56
CA ASP A 47 1.41 18.38 -0.54
C ASP A 47 1.51 19.45 0.56
N PRO A 48 0.55 20.39 0.72
CA PRO A 48 0.58 21.34 1.84
C PRO A 48 0.57 20.69 3.23
N GLY A 49 -0.14 19.56 3.38
CA GLY A 49 -0.19 18.82 4.65
C GLY A 49 1.13 18.12 4.98
N GLN A 50 1.85 17.64 3.97
CA GLN A 50 3.19 17.06 4.13
C GLN A 50 4.25 18.15 4.38
N GLU A 51 4.20 19.26 3.64
CA GLU A 51 5.08 20.42 3.82
C GLU A 51 4.92 21.03 5.22
N LEU A 52 3.71 21.00 5.79
CA LEU A 52 3.45 21.40 7.17
C LEU A 52 4.30 20.60 8.17
N ILE A 53 4.39 19.27 7.98
CA ILE A 53 5.23 18.40 8.82
C ILE A 53 6.71 18.76 8.65
N GLU A 54 7.17 18.89 7.40
CA GLU A 54 8.57 19.19 7.08
C GLU A 54 9.02 20.51 7.68
N ARG A 55 8.18 21.55 7.54
CA ARG A 55 8.43 22.87 8.11
C ARG A 55 8.48 22.84 9.63
N ASP A 56 7.48 22.23 10.27
CA ASP A 56 7.41 22.19 11.73
C ASP A 56 8.57 21.38 12.34
N VAL A 57 9.07 20.35 11.64
CA VAL A 57 10.29 19.62 12.06
C VAL A 57 11.47 20.57 12.19
N ALA A 58 11.69 21.44 11.20
CA ALA A 58 12.77 22.41 11.22
C ALA A 58 12.51 23.53 12.25
N GLU A 59 11.31 24.12 12.27
CA GLU A 59 10.97 25.27 13.12
C GLU A 59 10.95 24.92 14.62
N HIS A 60 10.45 23.73 14.96
CA HIS A 60 10.22 23.33 16.34
C HIS A 60 11.19 22.26 16.85
N GLY A 61 12.16 21.86 16.02
CA GLY A 61 13.16 20.84 16.35
C GLY A 61 12.52 19.49 16.70
N LEU A 62 11.50 19.08 15.94
CA LEU A 62 10.74 17.87 16.23
C LEU A 62 11.62 16.62 16.03
N THR A 63 11.48 15.66 16.93
CA THR A 63 12.17 14.36 16.85
C THR A 63 11.22 13.20 16.63
N ARG A 64 9.91 13.46 16.75
CA ARG A 64 8.81 12.51 16.63
C ARG A 64 7.61 13.18 15.96
N ILE A 65 6.88 12.41 15.17
CA ILE A 65 5.72 12.82 14.38
C ILE A 65 4.62 11.79 14.59
N VAL A 66 3.43 12.27 14.94
CA VAL A 66 2.21 11.46 15.01
C VAL A 66 1.17 12.07 14.10
N VAL A 67 0.63 11.27 13.18
CA VAL A 67 -0.48 11.69 12.32
C VAL A 67 -1.72 10.86 12.64
N ALA A 68 -2.75 11.51 13.16
CA ALA A 68 -4.09 10.96 13.36
C ALA A 68 -4.93 11.18 12.10
N SER A 69 -5.11 10.14 11.30
CA SER A 69 -5.84 10.24 10.03
C SER A 69 -6.52 8.91 9.62
N CYS A 70 -6.29 8.47 8.39
CA CYS A 70 -6.78 7.22 7.82
C CYS A 70 -5.97 6.00 8.26
N SER A 71 -6.26 4.84 7.66
CA SER A 71 -5.52 3.62 7.92
C SER A 71 -4.03 3.74 7.53
N PRO A 72 -3.11 3.19 8.37
CA PRO A 72 -1.71 3.04 7.97
C PRO A 72 -1.53 2.23 6.68
N ARG A 73 -2.45 1.31 6.38
CA ARG A 73 -2.43 0.53 5.12
C ARG A 73 -2.56 1.41 3.86
N MET A 74 -3.00 2.65 4.01
CA MET A 74 -3.19 3.60 2.92
C MET A 74 -2.02 4.60 2.85
N HIS A 75 -1.77 5.36 3.91
CA HIS A 75 -0.83 6.50 3.87
C HIS A 75 0.36 6.41 4.84
N GLU A 76 0.67 5.25 5.44
CA GLU A 76 1.89 5.10 6.24
C GLU A 76 3.15 5.43 5.44
N ASN A 77 3.25 4.93 4.20
CA ASN A 77 4.40 5.20 3.34
C ASN A 77 4.49 6.68 2.94
N THR A 78 3.36 7.36 2.75
CA THR A 78 3.31 8.80 2.45
C THR A 78 3.89 9.62 3.58
N PHE A 79 3.44 9.40 4.82
CA PHE A 79 3.94 10.17 5.97
C PHE A 79 5.34 9.75 6.41
N ARG A 80 5.73 8.49 6.20
CA ARG A 80 7.14 8.08 6.31
C ARG A 80 8.02 8.83 5.32
N ALA A 81 7.58 8.98 4.07
CA ALA A 81 8.33 9.75 3.08
C ALA A 81 8.46 11.22 3.49
N ALA A 82 7.38 11.87 3.93
CA ALA A 82 7.43 13.25 4.45
C ALA A 82 8.38 13.39 5.65
N THR A 83 8.29 12.48 6.62
CA THR A 83 9.20 12.43 7.78
C THR A 83 10.66 12.26 7.36
N ALA A 84 10.92 11.43 6.34
CA ALA A 84 12.26 11.21 5.81
C ALA A 84 12.79 12.43 5.05
N ARG A 85 11.95 13.12 4.26
CA ARG A 85 12.31 14.39 3.60
C ARG A 85 12.65 15.48 4.62
N ALA A 86 11.99 15.48 5.77
CA ALA A 86 12.31 16.33 6.91
C ALA A 86 13.63 15.96 7.63
N GLY A 87 14.37 14.96 7.15
CA GLY A 87 15.66 14.53 7.72
C GLY A 87 15.56 13.58 8.92
N LEU A 88 14.36 13.06 9.22
CA LEU A 88 14.15 12.15 10.35
C LEU A 88 14.08 10.69 9.90
N ASN A 89 14.54 9.76 10.76
CA ASN A 89 14.39 8.33 10.48
C ASN A 89 12.89 7.94 10.50
N PRO A 90 12.30 7.46 9.40
CA PRO A 90 10.85 7.28 9.28
C PRO A 90 10.27 6.14 10.13
N TYR A 91 11.10 5.26 10.68
CA TYR A 91 10.66 4.17 11.55
C TYR A 91 10.72 4.55 13.02
N ARG A 92 11.76 5.30 13.41
CA ARG A 92 11.86 5.89 14.75
C ARG A 92 10.88 7.02 14.94
N ALA A 93 10.85 7.94 13.97
CA ALA A 93 10.25 9.24 14.18
C ALA A 93 8.76 9.27 13.91
N PHE A 94 8.20 8.38 13.08
CA PHE A 94 6.80 8.48 12.68
C PHE A 94 5.91 7.39 13.29
N HIS A 95 4.73 7.78 13.76
CA HIS A 95 3.65 6.86 14.13
C HIS A 95 2.30 7.30 13.54
N HIS A 96 1.53 6.35 13.05
CA HIS A 96 0.22 6.60 12.45
C HIS A 96 -0.89 6.18 13.41
N VAL A 97 -1.86 7.05 13.64
CA VAL A 97 -3.09 6.75 14.38
C VAL A 97 -4.28 6.77 13.43
N CYS A 98 -5.02 5.66 13.34
CA CYS A 98 -6.21 5.57 12.49
C CYS A 98 -7.44 6.08 13.26
N VAL A 99 -7.92 7.27 12.90
CA VAL A 99 -9.15 7.89 13.45
C VAL A 99 -10.28 8.01 12.42
N ARG A 100 -10.07 7.51 11.19
CA ARG A 100 -11.13 7.42 10.17
C ARG A 100 -11.81 6.05 10.20
N GLU A 101 -11.16 5.04 9.63
CA GLU A 101 -11.72 3.68 9.52
C GLU A 101 -12.02 3.03 10.88
N HIS A 102 -11.24 3.37 11.93
CA HIS A 102 -11.41 2.79 13.27
C HIS A 102 -12.21 3.68 14.24
N VAL A 103 -12.55 4.91 13.84
CA VAL A 103 -13.27 5.87 14.67
C VAL A 103 -14.40 6.56 13.87
N SER A 104 -14.13 7.61 13.11
CA SER A 104 -15.19 8.45 12.55
C SER A 104 -16.22 7.70 11.68
N TRP A 105 -15.79 6.70 10.90
CA TRP A 105 -16.69 5.95 10.02
C TRP A 105 -17.56 4.92 10.74
N VAL A 106 -17.22 4.56 11.98
CA VAL A 106 -17.84 3.42 12.67
C VAL A 106 -18.45 3.79 14.02
N HIS A 107 -18.39 5.06 14.43
CA HIS A 107 -19.06 5.56 15.65
C HIS A 107 -20.12 6.58 15.22
N PRO A 108 -21.41 6.31 15.50
CA PRO A 108 -22.48 7.24 15.15
C PRO A 108 -22.48 8.48 16.05
N ASP A 109 -22.10 8.31 17.32
CA ASP A 109 -22.05 9.35 18.35
C ASP A 109 -20.72 10.13 18.30
N GLU A 110 -20.83 11.46 18.27
CA GLU A 110 -19.69 12.37 18.12
C GLU A 110 -18.82 12.45 19.39
N ASP A 111 -19.44 12.36 20.57
CA ASP A 111 -18.73 12.41 21.85
C ASP A 111 -17.90 11.15 22.07
N GLU A 112 -18.48 9.98 21.77
CA GLU A 112 -17.78 8.70 21.80
C GLU A 112 -16.63 8.66 20.79
N ALA A 113 -16.89 9.07 19.55
CA ALA A 113 -15.88 9.14 18.50
C ALA A 113 -14.71 10.06 18.90
N THR A 114 -15.01 11.26 19.40
CA THR A 114 -13.99 12.22 19.84
C THR A 114 -13.19 11.68 21.02
N ARG A 115 -13.85 11.09 22.03
CA ARG A 115 -13.18 10.47 23.19
C ARG A 115 -12.24 9.33 22.75
N LYS A 116 -12.67 8.50 21.81
CA LYS A 116 -11.85 7.41 21.26
C LYS A 116 -10.67 7.96 20.43
N ALA A 117 -10.89 8.98 19.61
CA ALA A 117 -9.84 9.62 18.84
C ALA A 117 -8.75 10.22 19.74
N ILE A 118 -9.14 10.86 20.86
CA ILE A 118 -8.22 11.32 21.90
C ILE A 118 -7.42 10.14 22.47
N ALA A 119 -8.09 9.08 22.92
CA ALA A 119 -7.42 7.94 23.53
C ALA A 119 -6.39 7.29 22.59
N LEU A 120 -6.75 7.10 21.31
CA LEU A 120 -5.84 6.56 20.30
C LEU A 120 -4.67 7.51 19.99
N SER A 121 -4.93 8.82 19.98
CA SER A 121 -3.90 9.84 19.72
C SER A 121 -2.88 9.92 20.87
N VAL A 122 -3.36 9.91 22.11
CA VAL A 122 -2.53 9.82 23.33
C VAL A 122 -1.65 8.56 23.28
N ALA A 123 -2.25 7.40 22.97
CA ALA A 123 -1.50 6.16 22.81
C ALA A 123 -0.44 6.26 21.69
N GLY A 124 -0.74 6.92 20.58
CA GLY A 124 0.19 7.17 19.49
C GLY A 124 1.39 8.03 19.91
N VAL A 125 1.15 9.09 20.68
CA VAL A 125 2.20 9.94 21.26
C VAL A 125 3.08 9.15 22.23
N HIS A 126 2.51 8.33 23.10
CA HIS A 126 3.31 7.49 24.00
C HIS A 126 4.09 6.42 23.25
N ARG A 127 3.52 5.84 22.19
CA ARG A 127 4.18 4.80 21.40
C ARG A 127 5.37 5.33 20.61
N VAL A 128 5.22 6.49 19.96
CA VAL A 128 6.27 7.02 19.06
C VAL A 128 7.57 7.32 19.82
N THR A 129 7.50 7.72 21.10
CA THR A 129 8.71 8.01 21.90
C THR A 129 9.56 6.77 22.14
N GLY A 130 8.95 5.59 22.26
CA GLY A 130 9.63 4.30 22.41
C GLY A 130 10.09 3.62 21.12
N GLN A 131 9.77 4.18 19.95
CA GLN A 131 10.23 3.64 18.66
C GLN A 131 11.74 3.82 18.49
N LYS A 132 12.37 2.89 17.77
CA LYS A 132 13.81 2.84 17.53
C LYS A 132 14.13 3.07 16.05
N SER A 133 15.34 3.53 15.78
CA SER A 133 15.83 3.68 14.40
C SER A 133 15.90 2.32 13.73
N LEU A 134 15.30 2.23 12.54
CA LEU A 134 15.42 1.09 11.65
C LEU A 134 15.86 1.59 10.28
N SER A 135 16.50 0.70 9.53
CA SER A 135 16.82 0.89 8.12
C SER A 135 16.16 -0.22 7.32
N PRO A 136 15.65 0.07 6.10
CA PRO A 136 15.14 -0.98 5.22
C PRO A 136 16.25 -2.01 4.94
N ALA A 137 15.93 -3.29 5.05
CA ALA A 137 16.82 -4.34 4.58
C ALA A 137 16.73 -4.43 3.05
N THR A 138 17.88 -4.62 2.39
CA THR A 138 17.98 -4.80 0.94
C THR A 138 18.24 -6.26 0.62
N PHE A 139 17.53 -6.79 -0.36
CA PHE A 139 17.67 -8.18 -0.82
C PHE A 139 17.81 -8.21 -2.33
N PRO A 140 18.57 -9.17 -2.90
CA PRO A 140 18.60 -9.36 -4.34
C PRO A 140 17.20 -9.75 -4.84
N VAL A 141 16.88 -9.37 -6.08
CA VAL A 141 15.62 -9.75 -6.74
C VAL A 141 15.94 -10.75 -7.83
N THR A 142 15.24 -11.89 -7.83
CA THR A 142 15.31 -12.85 -8.94
C THR A 142 14.71 -12.20 -10.18
N PRO A 143 15.46 -12.04 -11.29
CA PRO A 143 15.00 -11.33 -12.49
C PRO A 143 14.12 -12.25 -13.37
N ALA A 144 13.04 -12.75 -12.78
CA ALA A 144 12.04 -13.57 -13.45
C ALA A 144 10.66 -13.35 -12.82
N ALA A 145 9.62 -13.48 -13.64
CA ALA A 145 8.23 -13.43 -13.20
C ALA A 145 7.57 -14.80 -13.30
N LEU A 146 6.56 -15.02 -12.47
CA LEU A 146 5.63 -16.15 -12.59
C LEU A 146 4.23 -15.58 -12.84
N VAL A 147 3.59 -16.03 -13.92
CA VAL A 147 2.20 -15.75 -14.25
C VAL A 147 1.39 -17.03 -14.04
N VAL A 148 0.31 -16.93 -13.28
CA VAL A 148 -0.58 -18.06 -12.98
C VAL A 148 -1.92 -17.82 -13.66
N GLY A 149 -2.25 -18.70 -14.61
CA GLY A 149 -3.40 -18.57 -15.51
C GLY A 149 -2.99 -18.06 -16.89
N GLY A 150 -3.26 -18.84 -17.91
CA GLY A 150 -3.00 -18.61 -19.33
C GLY A 150 -4.21 -18.08 -20.11
N GLY A 151 -5.15 -17.41 -19.42
CA GLY A 151 -6.21 -16.63 -20.06
C GLY A 151 -5.68 -15.36 -20.74
N ILE A 152 -6.57 -14.56 -21.33
CA ILE A 152 -6.19 -13.33 -22.04
C ILE A 152 -5.30 -12.37 -21.21
N ALA A 153 -5.63 -12.20 -19.92
CA ALA A 153 -4.86 -11.35 -19.01
C ALA A 153 -3.46 -11.90 -18.74
N GLY A 154 -3.34 -13.21 -18.48
CA GLY A 154 -2.05 -13.84 -18.21
C GLY A 154 -1.15 -13.92 -19.43
N MET A 155 -1.71 -14.22 -20.61
CA MET A 155 -0.97 -14.17 -21.87
C MET A 155 -0.44 -12.75 -22.14
N GLN A 156 -1.27 -11.72 -21.94
CA GLN A 156 -0.83 -10.33 -22.12
C GLN A 156 0.28 -9.96 -21.13
N ALA A 157 0.10 -10.26 -19.84
CA ALA A 157 1.11 -9.99 -18.82
C ALA A 157 2.44 -10.69 -19.13
N ALA A 158 2.39 -11.96 -19.57
CA ALA A 158 3.58 -12.70 -19.93
C ALA A 158 4.31 -12.08 -21.13
N LEU A 159 3.58 -11.66 -22.16
CA LEU A 159 4.15 -11.00 -23.34
C LEU A 159 4.78 -9.65 -22.99
N ASP A 160 4.11 -8.81 -22.18
CA ASP A 160 4.61 -7.49 -21.81
C ASP A 160 5.88 -7.58 -20.94
N ILE A 161 5.90 -8.50 -19.97
CA ILE A 161 7.09 -8.74 -19.14
C ILE A 161 8.25 -9.26 -20.00
N ALA A 162 7.96 -10.16 -20.94
CA ALA A 162 8.96 -10.73 -21.84
C ALA A 162 9.50 -9.68 -22.83
N ALA A 163 8.65 -8.78 -23.33
CA ALA A 163 9.04 -7.63 -24.15
C ALA A 163 9.91 -6.64 -23.39
N GLY A 164 9.70 -6.50 -22.08
CA GLY A 164 10.59 -5.78 -21.16
C GLY A 164 11.96 -6.44 -20.92
N GLY A 165 12.24 -7.59 -21.54
CA GLY A 165 13.51 -8.29 -21.45
C GLY A 165 13.64 -9.25 -20.26
N HIS A 166 12.54 -9.56 -19.57
CA HIS A 166 12.55 -10.45 -18.41
C HIS A 166 12.08 -11.87 -18.75
N ARG A 167 12.57 -12.85 -17.98
CA ARG A 167 12.09 -14.24 -18.08
C ARG A 167 10.74 -14.38 -17.41
N VAL A 168 9.85 -15.16 -18.02
CA VAL A 168 8.51 -15.43 -17.49
C VAL A 168 8.27 -16.93 -17.44
N HIS A 169 7.77 -17.42 -16.31
CA HIS A 169 7.16 -18.73 -16.19
C HIS A 169 5.65 -18.54 -16.27
N LEU A 170 4.97 -19.17 -17.23
CA LEU A 170 3.52 -19.10 -17.37
C LEU A 170 2.92 -20.47 -17.06
N VAL A 171 2.17 -20.57 -15.96
CA VAL A 171 1.50 -21.81 -15.52
C VAL A 171 0.03 -21.75 -15.90
N GLU A 172 -0.44 -22.72 -16.68
CA GLU A 172 -1.84 -22.89 -17.04
C GLU A 172 -2.34 -24.25 -16.57
N LYS A 173 -3.47 -24.23 -15.85
CA LYS A 173 -4.10 -25.39 -15.22
C LYS A 173 -4.62 -26.39 -16.24
N GLU A 174 -5.19 -25.89 -17.33
CA GLU A 174 -5.79 -26.65 -18.41
C GLU A 174 -4.76 -27.04 -19.48
N PRO A 175 -5.07 -28.00 -20.38
CA PRO A 175 -4.15 -28.39 -21.44
C PRO A 175 -3.83 -27.28 -22.44
N THR A 176 -4.69 -26.27 -22.55
CA THR A 176 -4.58 -25.18 -23.53
C THR A 176 -4.66 -23.81 -22.87
N LEU A 177 -4.01 -22.83 -23.52
CA LEU A 177 -4.17 -21.41 -23.21
C LEU A 177 -5.53 -20.89 -23.70
N GLY A 178 -5.89 -19.69 -23.25
CA GLY A 178 -7.05 -18.94 -23.74
C GLY A 178 -8.05 -18.54 -22.67
N GLY A 179 -8.25 -19.41 -21.67
CA GLY A 179 -9.27 -19.22 -20.65
C GLY A 179 -10.68 -19.08 -21.26
N HIS A 180 -11.58 -18.41 -20.53
CA HIS A 180 -12.98 -18.25 -20.98
C HIS A 180 -13.12 -17.45 -22.28
N MET A 181 -12.19 -16.53 -22.58
CA MET A 181 -12.32 -15.69 -23.77
C MET A 181 -12.41 -16.51 -25.06
N LEU A 182 -11.63 -17.59 -25.17
CA LEU A 182 -11.65 -18.44 -26.36
C LEU A 182 -12.83 -19.42 -26.42
N GLN A 183 -13.68 -19.43 -25.40
CA GLN A 183 -14.95 -20.17 -25.42
C GLN A 183 -16.09 -19.33 -26.00
N TYR A 184 -15.89 -18.02 -26.15
CA TYR A 184 -16.88 -17.12 -26.74
C TYR A 184 -16.71 -17.04 -28.27
N ASP A 185 -17.83 -16.83 -28.97
CA ASP A 185 -17.81 -16.56 -30.41
C ASP A 185 -17.28 -15.15 -30.68
N LYS A 186 -17.87 -14.14 -30.02
CA LYS A 186 -17.59 -12.71 -30.23
C LYS A 186 -17.35 -11.96 -28.93
N THR A 187 -16.67 -10.81 -29.04
CA THR A 187 -16.39 -9.91 -27.92
C THR A 187 -17.05 -8.55 -28.10
N PHE A 188 -17.77 -8.09 -27.09
CA PHE A 188 -18.32 -6.74 -27.09
C PHE A 188 -17.22 -5.71 -26.75
N PRO A 189 -17.34 -4.43 -27.18
CA PRO A 189 -18.43 -3.87 -27.98
C PRO A 189 -18.26 -4.03 -29.50
N THR A 190 -17.10 -4.43 -30.00
CA THR A 190 -16.78 -4.45 -31.44
C THR A 190 -17.41 -5.62 -32.20
N LEU A 191 -17.85 -6.66 -31.48
CA LEU A 191 -18.35 -7.92 -32.01
C LEU A 191 -17.30 -8.67 -32.85
N ASP A 192 -16.02 -8.43 -32.60
CA ASP A 192 -14.92 -9.19 -33.18
C ASP A 192 -14.96 -10.63 -32.69
N CYS A 193 -14.56 -11.56 -33.56
CA CYS A 193 -14.38 -12.96 -33.18
C CYS A 193 -13.32 -13.08 -32.07
N ALA A 194 -13.63 -13.77 -30.98
CA ALA A 194 -12.72 -13.88 -29.84
C ALA A 194 -11.40 -14.59 -30.21
N ALA A 195 -11.47 -15.59 -31.10
CA ALA A 195 -10.31 -16.30 -31.61
C ALA A 195 -9.38 -15.38 -32.44
N CYS A 196 -9.94 -14.42 -33.19
CA CYS A 196 -9.13 -13.46 -33.95
C CYS A 196 -8.22 -12.61 -33.06
N ILE A 197 -8.62 -12.38 -31.80
CA ILE A 197 -7.82 -11.60 -30.83
C ILE A 197 -6.93 -12.53 -29.98
N GLY A 198 -7.49 -13.66 -29.52
CA GLY A 198 -6.81 -14.55 -28.58
C GLY A 198 -5.77 -15.47 -29.21
N THR A 199 -6.06 -16.04 -30.39
CA THR A 199 -5.16 -17.01 -31.04
C THR A 199 -3.79 -16.43 -31.39
N PRO A 200 -3.67 -15.21 -31.94
CA PRO A 200 -2.35 -14.60 -32.15
C PRO A 200 -1.52 -14.49 -30.87
N LYS A 201 -2.17 -14.21 -29.72
CA LYS A 201 -1.48 -14.16 -28.42
C LYS A 201 -1.06 -15.53 -27.92
N MET A 202 -1.88 -16.56 -28.10
CA MET A 202 -1.48 -17.95 -27.78
C MET A 202 -0.22 -18.35 -28.55
N VAL A 203 -0.20 -18.06 -29.87
CA VAL A 203 0.96 -18.37 -30.72
C VAL A 203 2.18 -17.58 -30.26
N SER A 204 2.02 -16.29 -29.99
CA SER A 204 3.10 -15.43 -29.51
C SER A 204 3.69 -15.94 -28.20
N VAL A 205 2.84 -16.31 -27.24
CA VAL A 205 3.27 -16.90 -25.96
C VAL A 205 3.99 -18.23 -26.17
N GLY A 206 3.46 -19.12 -27.00
CA GLY A 206 4.05 -20.44 -27.25
C GLY A 206 5.40 -20.39 -27.98
N GLN A 207 5.68 -19.32 -28.71
CA GLN A 207 6.92 -19.17 -29.50
C GLN A 207 7.95 -18.23 -28.84
N HIS A 208 7.57 -17.47 -27.81
CA HIS A 208 8.46 -16.48 -27.21
C HIS A 208 9.56 -17.14 -26.36
N ARG A 209 10.83 -16.93 -26.73
CA ARG A 209 11.99 -17.58 -26.07
C ARG A 209 12.13 -17.28 -24.58
N SER A 210 11.70 -16.10 -24.13
CA SER A 210 11.75 -15.70 -22.72
C SER A 210 10.57 -16.21 -21.89
N ILE A 211 9.57 -16.88 -22.51
CA ILE A 211 8.39 -17.42 -21.82
C ILE A 211 8.52 -18.94 -21.72
N HIS A 212 8.64 -19.43 -20.49
CA HIS A 212 8.54 -20.84 -20.17
C HIS A 212 7.08 -21.20 -19.88
N LEU A 213 6.39 -21.70 -20.92
CA LEU A 213 5.01 -22.12 -20.84
C LEU A 213 4.88 -23.54 -20.25
N MET A 214 4.07 -23.68 -19.22
CA MET A 214 3.69 -24.94 -18.57
C MET A 214 2.16 -25.06 -18.59
N THR A 215 1.61 -25.71 -19.62
CA THR A 215 0.20 -26.10 -19.63
C THR A 215 -0.01 -27.39 -18.86
N HIS A 216 -1.26 -27.68 -18.53
CA HIS A 216 -1.66 -28.81 -17.70
C HIS A 216 -0.86 -28.87 -16.39
N ALA A 217 -0.65 -27.71 -15.77
CA ALA A 217 0.20 -27.54 -14.59
C ALA A 217 -0.43 -26.58 -13.57
N GLU A 218 -0.18 -26.82 -12.28
CA GLU A 218 -0.73 -26.03 -11.19
C GLU A 218 0.36 -25.62 -10.21
N VAL A 219 0.23 -24.41 -9.66
CA VAL A 219 1.05 -23.96 -8.54
C VAL A 219 0.55 -24.64 -7.27
N GLU A 220 1.38 -25.47 -6.65
CA GLU A 220 1.03 -26.19 -5.41
C GLU A 220 1.38 -25.41 -4.15
N SER A 221 2.50 -24.69 -4.18
CA SER A 221 2.95 -23.91 -3.03
C SER A 221 3.82 -22.74 -3.45
N VAL A 222 3.70 -21.65 -2.69
CA VAL A 222 4.51 -20.44 -2.81
C VAL A 222 5.06 -20.13 -1.43
N SER A 223 6.38 -19.94 -1.34
CA SER A 223 7.06 -19.52 -0.11
C SER A 223 8.08 -18.42 -0.41
N GLY A 224 8.54 -17.73 0.62
CA GLY A 224 9.45 -16.59 0.48
C GLY A 224 8.74 -15.25 0.53
N PHE A 225 9.34 -14.23 -0.07
CA PHE A 225 8.88 -12.84 -0.05
C PHE A 225 9.20 -12.14 -1.37
N VAL A 226 8.78 -10.88 -1.51
CA VAL A 226 8.97 -10.09 -2.73
C VAL A 226 10.42 -10.20 -3.27
N GLY A 227 10.53 -10.60 -4.53
CA GLY A 227 11.81 -10.82 -5.23
C GLY A 227 12.52 -12.15 -4.94
N ASN A 228 12.11 -12.91 -3.92
CA ASN A 228 12.76 -14.14 -3.45
C ASN A 228 11.74 -15.27 -3.22
N TYR A 229 10.87 -15.50 -4.19
CA TYR A 229 9.88 -16.57 -4.12
C TYR A 229 10.48 -17.92 -4.52
N LYS A 230 10.08 -18.96 -3.77
CA LYS A 230 10.27 -20.37 -4.16
C LYS A 230 8.89 -20.96 -4.43
N VAL A 231 8.67 -21.38 -5.67
CA VAL A 231 7.38 -21.89 -6.13
C VAL A 231 7.52 -23.33 -6.59
N ARG A 232 6.62 -24.20 -6.12
CA ARG A 232 6.48 -25.56 -6.62
C ARG A 232 5.33 -25.63 -7.61
N VAL A 233 5.61 -26.15 -8.80
CA VAL A 233 4.63 -26.38 -9.86
C VAL A 233 4.51 -27.88 -10.10
N ARG A 234 3.29 -28.41 -10.03
CA ARG A 234 2.99 -29.79 -10.42
C ARG A 234 2.49 -29.80 -11.86
N LYS A 235 3.16 -30.55 -12.71
CA LYS A 235 2.65 -30.90 -14.04
C LYS A 235 1.76 -32.13 -13.91
N LYS A 236 0.52 -32.04 -14.39
CA LYS A 236 -0.43 -33.14 -14.41
C LYS A 236 -0.01 -34.17 -15.46
N ALA A 237 -0.21 -35.44 -15.13
CA ALA A 237 0.02 -36.57 -16.03
C ALA A 237 -1.02 -36.59 -17.16
#